data_AF-A0AAJ2LS69-F1
#
_entry.id   AF-A0AAJ2LS69-F1
#
_cell.length_a   1.000
_cell.length_b   1.000
_cell.length_c   1.000
_cell.angle_alpha   90.00
_cell.angle_beta   90.00
_cell.angle_gamma   90.00
#
_symmetry.space_group_name_H-M   'P 1'
#
loop_
_entity.id
_entity.type
_entity.pdbx_description
1 polymer ?
#
loop_
_entity_poly.entity_id
_entity_poly.type
_entity_poly.pdbx_seq_one_letter_code
_entity_poly.pdbx_strand_id
1 'polypeptide(L)'
;MPTTPITAPSTMSLNISDLILHASPVVQLVMLILLIASVYGWFLIAKLELEFRKNNQQDNSFEKIFWSGADLRTLYKNAQTHPNRQGLESIFYAGFTEFL
;
A
#
# COMPACT_ATOMS: atom_id res chain seq x y z
N MET A 1 48.52 44.22 28.92
CA MET A 1 47.12 44.04 29.34
C MET A 1 46.65 42.70 28.80
N PRO A 2 46.22 41.73 29.63
CA PRO A 2 45.67 40.47 29.15
C PRO A 2 44.22 40.67 28.68
N THR A 3 43.95 40.29 27.44
CA THR A 3 42.63 40.29 26.81
C THR A 3 41.78 39.16 27.42
N THR A 4 40.74 39.52 28.19
CA THR A 4 39.73 38.56 28.66
C THR A 4 39.08 37.87 27.46
N PRO A 5 39.05 36.53 27.39
CA PRO A 5 38.31 35.83 26.35
C PRO A 5 36.83 36.08 26.59
N ILE A 6 36.13 36.62 25.59
CA ILE A 6 34.67 36.61 25.53
C ILE A 6 34.20 35.16 25.50
N THR A 7 33.80 34.62 26.66
CA THR A 7 33.16 33.30 26.74
C THR A 7 31.90 33.35 25.87
N ALA A 8 31.95 32.69 24.71
CA ALA A 8 30.79 32.56 23.84
C ALA A 8 29.64 31.95 24.66
N PRO A 9 28.41 32.49 24.57
CA PRO A 9 27.27 31.89 25.25
C PRO A 9 27.16 30.44 24.76
N SER A 10 27.27 29.48 25.69
CA SER A 10 27.00 28.09 25.41
C SER A 10 25.52 27.99 25.05
N THR A 11 25.22 28.06 23.75
CA THR A 11 23.88 27.80 23.23
C THR A 11 23.54 26.40 23.68
N MET A 12 22.64 26.28 24.66
CA MET A 12 22.06 25.00 25.05
C MET A 12 21.41 24.42 23.79
N SER A 13 22.15 23.57 23.08
CA SER A 13 21.64 22.79 21.97
C SER A 13 20.67 21.79 22.58
N LEU A 14 19.39 22.18 22.63
CA LEU A 14 18.32 21.29 23.02
C LEU A 14 18.21 20.23 21.92
N ASN A 15 18.96 19.14 22.10
CA ASN A 15 18.88 17.99 21.21
C ASN A 15 17.55 17.29 21.51
N ILE A 16 16.75 17.06 20.47
CA ILE A 16 15.46 16.35 20.57
C ILE A 16 15.67 14.96 21.19
N SER A 17 16.81 14.33 20.90
CA SER A 17 17.23 13.06 21.50
C SER A 17 17.41 13.15 23.02
N ASP A 18 17.99 14.24 23.55
CA ASP A 18 18.15 14.43 25.00
C ASP A 18 16.80 14.59 25.70
N LEU A 19 15.86 15.27 25.05
CA LEU A 19 14.51 15.48 25.59
C LEU A 19 13.72 14.16 25.67
N ILE A 20 13.94 13.24 24.73
CA ILE A 20 13.33 11.91 24.71
C ILE A 20 13.99 10.99 25.75
N LEU A 21 15.32 11.07 25.91
CA LEU A 21 16.07 10.25 26.88
C LEU A 21 15.83 10.69 28.34
N HIS A 22 15.60 11.98 28.58
CA HIS A 22 15.20 12.49 29.90
C HIS A 22 13.69 12.36 30.18
N ALA A 23 12.89 11.96 29.20
CA ALA A 23 11.46 11.76 29.41
C ALA A 23 11.18 10.54 30.29
N SER A 24 10.01 10.55 30.95
CA SER A 24 9.57 9.42 31.79
C SER A 24 9.52 8.11 30.97
N PRO A 25 9.92 6.96 31.53
CA PRO A 25 9.92 5.66 30.83
C PRO A 25 8.58 5.29 30.19
N VAL A 26 7.47 5.73 30.80
CA VAL A 26 6.12 5.53 30.26
C VAL A 26 5.94 6.26 28.93
N VAL A 27 6.41 7.51 28.84
CA VAL A 27 6.30 8.33 27.63
C VAL A 27 7.13 7.72 26.50
N GLN A 28 8.32 7.22 26.81
CA GLN A 28 9.18 6.54 25.84
C GLN A 28 8.52 5.28 25.26
N LEU A 29 7.85 4.50 26.11
CA LEU A 29 7.10 3.31 25.68
C LEU A 29 5.90 3.66 24.78
N VAL A 30 5.16 4.71 25.14
CA VAL A 30 4.05 5.22 24.31
C VAL A 30 4.59 5.66 22.93
N MET A 31 5.67 6.44 22.88
CA MET A 31 6.29 6.85 21.61
C MET A 31 6.71 5.65 20.75
N LEU A 32 7.27 4.60 21.36
CA LEU A 32 7.65 3.39 20.65
C LEU A 32 6.45 2.66 20.04
N ILE A 33 5.36 2.50 20.81
CA ILE A 33 4.12 1.86 20.33
C ILE A 33 3.52 2.67 19.17
N LEU A 34 3.47 4.00 19.31
CA LEU A 34 2.98 4.88 18.25
C LEU A 34 3.81 4.78 16.97
N LEU A 35 5.13 4.67 17.09
CA LEU A 35 6.02 4.50 15.94
C LEU A 35 5.74 3.17 15.22
N ILE A 36 5.65 2.07 15.97
CA ILE A 36 5.32 0.76 15.41
C ILE A 36 3.95 0.79 14.73
N ALA A 37 2.94 1.36 15.38
CA ALA A 37 1.58 1.47 14.82
C ALA A 37 1.56 2.28 13.52
N SER A 38 2.35 3.36 13.44
CA SER A 38 2.48 4.18 12.24
C SER A 38 3.06 3.40 11.05
N VAL A 39 4.18 2.69 11.28
CA VAL A 39 4.81 1.84 10.26
C VAL A 39 3.89 0.69 9.86
N TYR A 40 3.19 0.09 10.82
CA TYR A 40 2.25 -1.00 10.57
C TYR A 40 1.05 -0.54 9.73
N GLY A 41 0.55 0.68 9.96
CA GLY A 41 -0.49 1.29 9.14
C GLY A 41 -0.07 1.41 7.67
N TRP A 42 1.12 1.97 7.42
CA TRP A 42 1.68 2.06 6.07
C TRP A 42 1.90 0.68 5.42
N PHE A 43 2.36 -0.30 6.19
CA PHE A 43 2.52 -1.68 5.72
C PHE A 43 1.18 -2.30 5.30
N LEU A 44 0.12 -2.13 6.09
CA LEU A 44 -1.22 -2.62 5.75
C LEU A 44 -1.76 -1.97 4.49
N ILE A 45 -1.57 -0.65 4.33
CA ILE A 45 -1.99 0.08 3.12
C ILE A 45 -1.28 -0.51 1.89
N ALA A 46 0.04 -0.68 1.95
CA ALA A 46 0.82 -1.25 0.84
C ALA A 46 0.44 -2.71 0.55
N LYS A 47 0.22 -3.53 1.58
CA LYS A 47 -0.19 -4.92 1.44
C LYS A 47 -1.55 -5.03 0.73
N LEU A 48 -2.52 -4.23 1.17
CA LEU A 48 -3.86 -4.23 0.61
C LEU A 48 -3.84 -3.73 -0.84
N GLU A 49 -3.09 -2.66 -1.13
CA GLU A 49 -2.92 -2.16 -2.51
C GLU A 49 -2.34 -3.23 -3.43
N LEU A 50 -1.33 -3.98 -2.98
CA LEU A 50 -0.74 -5.07 -3.76
C LEU A 50 -1.72 -6.23 -3.96
N GLU A 51 -2.49 -6.57 -2.92
CA GLU A 51 -3.49 -7.65 -2.95
C GLU A 51 -4.64 -7.32 -3.92
N PHE A 52 -5.13 -6.08 -3.94
CA PHE A 52 -6.06 -5.60 -4.96
C PHE A 52 -5.47 -5.66 -6.37
N ARG A 53 -4.21 -5.25 -6.55
CA ARG A 53 -3.56 -5.27 -7.88
C ARG A 53 -3.27 -6.68 -8.39
N LYS A 54 -3.03 -7.64 -7.50
CA LYS A 54 -2.77 -9.04 -7.87
C LYS A 54 -4.01 -9.75 -8.39
N ASN A 55 -5.20 -9.40 -7.90
CA ASN A 55 -6.46 -9.93 -8.41
C ASN A 55 -6.83 -9.34 -9.79
N ASN A 56 -6.47 -8.08 -10.06
CA ASN A 56 -6.91 -7.36 -11.26
C ASN A 56 -6.12 -7.63 -12.55
N GLN A 57 -5.03 -8.41 -12.54
CA GLN A 57 -4.23 -8.59 -13.77
C GLN A 57 -4.97 -9.40 -14.85
N GLN A 58 -5.86 -10.32 -14.45
CA GLN A 58 -6.72 -11.05 -15.39
C GLN A 58 -7.97 -10.24 -15.76
N ASP A 59 -8.57 -9.51 -14.82
CA ASP A 59 -9.77 -8.69 -15.07
C ASP A 59 -9.52 -7.49 -16.01
N ASN A 60 -8.36 -6.83 -15.91
CA ASN A 60 -8.04 -5.66 -16.76
C ASN A 60 -7.96 -5.99 -18.27
N SER A 61 -7.53 -7.21 -18.60
CA SER A 61 -7.42 -7.65 -20.00
C SER A 61 -8.81 -7.96 -20.57
N PHE A 62 -9.66 -8.61 -19.76
CA PHE A 62 -11.07 -8.84 -20.10
C PHE A 62 -11.82 -7.52 -20.30
N GLU A 63 -11.67 -6.56 -19.37
CA GLU A 63 -12.40 -5.30 -19.38
C GLU A 63 -12.09 -4.45 -20.62
N LYS A 64 -10.82 -4.40 -21.05
CA LYS A 64 -10.41 -3.74 -22.30
C LYS A 64 -11.08 -4.32 -23.54
N ILE A 65 -11.20 -5.64 -23.61
CA ILE A 65 -11.76 -6.36 -24.77
C ILE A 65 -13.30 -6.28 -24.75
N PHE A 66 -13.91 -6.23 -23.55
CA PHE A 66 -15.33 -6.00 -23.38
C PHE A 66 -15.74 -4.59 -23.84
N TRP A 67 -15.02 -3.55 -23.39
CA TRP A 67 -15.30 -2.15 -23.75
C TRP A 67 -14.88 -1.77 -25.18
N SER A 68 -14.07 -2.58 -25.87
CA SER A 68 -13.75 -2.36 -27.28
C SER A 68 -14.91 -2.70 -28.22
N GLY A 69 -15.98 -3.34 -27.70
CA GLY A 69 -17.22 -3.61 -28.44
C GLY A 69 -17.08 -4.60 -29.60
N ALA A 70 -15.88 -5.13 -29.87
CA ALA A 70 -15.58 -5.90 -31.06
C ALA A 70 -15.57 -7.43 -30.83
N ASP A 71 -15.44 -7.91 -29.59
CA ASP A 71 -14.88 -9.27 -29.41
C ASP A 71 -15.50 -10.16 -28.32
N LEU A 72 -16.80 -10.01 -28.00
CA LEU A 72 -17.49 -10.93 -27.07
C LEU A 72 -17.38 -12.42 -27.48
N ARG A 73 -17.37 -12.72 -28.79
CA ARG A 73 -17.15 -14.10 -29.29
C ARG A 73 -15.71 -14.59 -29.08
N THR A 74 -14.73 -13.70 -29.20
CA THR A 74 -13.32 -14.03 -28.99
C THR A 74 -13.00 -14.16 -27.51
N LEU A 75 -13.67 -13.39 -26.65
CA LEU A 75 -13.70 -13.59 -25.20
C LEU A 75 -14.31 -14.93 -24.81
N TYR A 76 -15.47 -15.28 -25.38
CA TYR A 76 -16.08 -16.59 -25.13
C TYR A 76 -15.16 -17.74 -25.57
N LYS A 77 -14.53 -17.64 -26.74
CA LYS A 77 -13.54 -18.63 -27.21
C LYS A 77 -12.33 -18.72 -26.28
N ASN A 78 -11.73 -17.59 -25.89
CA ASN A 78 -10.58 -17.56 -24.98
C ASN A 78 -10.93 -18.09 -23.58
N ALA A 79 -12.12 -17.76 -23.07
CA ALA A 79 -12.64 -18.31 -21.83
C ALA A 79 -12.86 -19.83 -21.96
N GLN A 80 -13.29 -20.32 -23.12
CA GLN A 80 -13.45 -21.75 -23.38
C GLN A 80 -12.11 -22.52 -23.30
N THR A 81 -11.01 -21.93 -23.80
CA THR A 81 -9.67 -22.54 -23.80
C THR A 81 -8.92 -22.48 -22.47
N HIS A 82 -9.30 -21.57 -21.56
CA HIS A 82 -8.67 -21.45 -20.24
C HIS A 82 -9.54 -22.12 -19.15
N PRO A 83 -9.15 -23.29 -18.62
CA PRO A 83 -9.90 -23.99 -17.57
C PRO A 83 -9.75 -23.37 -16.17
N ASN A 84 -8.76 -22.49 -15.96
CA ASN A 84 -8.51 -21.84 -14.66
C ASN A 84 -9.13 -20.45 -14.59
N ARG A 85 -10.45 -20.37 -14.81
CA ARG A 85 -11.22 -19.11 -14.87
C ARG A 85 -11.36 -18.53 -13.46
N GLN A 86 -10.96 -17.29 -13.25
CA GLN A 86 -11.13 -16.58 -11.97
C GLN A 86 -11.70 -15.18 -12.23
N GLY A 87 -12.47 -14.64 -11.29
CA GLY A 87 -13.01 -13.28 -11.40
C GLY A 87 -14.07 -13.10 -12.49
N LEU A 88 -13.98 -12.01 -13.25
CA LEU A 88 -15.03 -11.52 -14.15
C LEU A 88 -15.28 -12.45 -15.36
N GLU A 89 -14.26 -13.17 -15.83
CA GLU A 89 -14.35 -14.13 -16.93
C GLU A 89 -15.30 -15.30 -16.63
N SER A 90 -15.31 -15.76 -15.37
CA SER A 90 -16.18 -16.86 -14.93
C SER A 90 -17.66 -16.48 -14.92
N ILE A 91 -17.95 -15.25 -14.47
CA ILE A 91 -19.29 -14.68 -14.38
C ILE A 91 -19.82 -14.41 -15.80
N PHE A 92 -18.98 -13.85 -16.67
CA PHE A 92 -19.34 -13.62 -18.07
C PHE A 92 -19.61 -14.93 -18.81
N TYR A 93 -18.74 -15.93 -18.68
CA TYR A 93 -18.94 -17.22 -19.34
C TYR A 93 -20.25 -17.89 -18.90
N ALA A 94 -20.55 -17.88 -17.59
CA ALA A 94 -21.80 -18.43 -17.07
C ALA A 94 -23.03 -17.70 -17.63
N GLY A 95 -23.04 -16.36 -17.60
CA GLY A 95 -24.16 -15.57 -18.13
C GLY A 95 -24.33 -15.66 -19.64
N PHE A 96 -23.23 -15.71 -20.41
CA PHE A 96 -23.30 -15.80 -21.87
C PHE A 96 -23.69 -17.20 -22.35
N THR A 97 -23.35 -18.25 -21.59
CA THR A 97 -23.77 -19.63 -21.87
C THR A 97 -25.26 -19.83 -21.61
N GLU A 98 -25.83 -19.16 -20.60
CA GLU A 98 -27.28 -19.18 -20.33
C GLU A 98 -28.08 -18.44 -21.42
N PHE A 99 -27.48 -17.45 -22.08
CA PHE A 99 -28.13 -16.61 -23.09
C PHE A 99 -28.13 -17.23 -24.50
N LEU A 100 -27.27 -18.21 -24.75
CA LEU A 100 -27.15 -18.96 -26.02
C LEU A 100 -28.05 -20.20 -26.02
#